data_AF-A0A7C1HNL5-F1
#
_entry.id   AF-A0A7C1HNL5-F1
#
_cell.length_a   1.000
_cell.length_b   1.000
_cell.length_c   1.000
_cell.angle_alpha   90.00
_cell.angle_beta   90.00
_cell.angle_gamma   90.00
#
_symmetry.space_group_name_H-M   'P 1'
#
loop_
_entity.id
_entity.type
_entity.pdbx_description
1 polymer ?
#
loop_
_entity_poly.entity_id
_entity_poly.type
_entity_poly.pdbx_seq_one_letter_code
_entity_poly.pdbx_strand_id
1 'polypeptide(L)' 'LIAQRAIEKGITQVLFDRGGHMYHGNVKALADAAREAGLKL' A
#
# COMPACT_ATOMS: atom_id res chain seq x y z
N LEU A 1 -1.94 -9.11 -3.23
CA LEU A 1 -3.03 -9.08 -4.23
C LEU A 1 -3.34 -7.67 -4.76
N ILE A 2 -3.64 -6.68 -3.92
CA ILE A 2 -3.97 -5.31 -4.39
C ILE A 2 -2.79 -4.63 -5.08
N ALA A 3 -1.59 -4.72 -4.49
CA ALA A 3 -0.40 -4.07 -5.03
C ALA A 3 0.03 -4.63 -6.40
N GLN A 4 0.03 -5.95 -6.56
CA GLN A 4 0.31 -6.61 -7.85
C GLN A 4 -0.68 -6.16 -8.94
N ARG A 5 -1.99 -6.12 -8.63
CA ARG A 5 -3.02 -5.66 -9.57
C ARG A 5 -2.87 -4.19 -9.95
N ALA A 6 -2.41 -3.34 -9.04
CA ALA A 6 -2.13 -1.94 -9.32
C ALA A 6 -0.94 -1.79 -10.28
N ILE A 7 0.13 -2.56 -10.04
CA ILE A 7 1.31 -2.57 -10.90
C ILE A 7 1.00 -3.13 -12.29
N GLU A 8 0.20 -4.20 -12.39
CA GLU A 8 -0.30 -4.73 -13.67
C GLU A 8 -1.07 -3.68 -14.47
N LYS A 9 -1.74 -2.75 -13.80
CA LYS A 9 -2.44 -1.61 -14.42
C LYS A 9 -1.54 -0.40 -14.65
N GLY A 10 -0.23 -0.50 -14.40
CA GLY A 10 0.73 0.60 -14.54
C GLY A 10 0.64 1.66 -13.44
N ILE A 11 -0.10 1.40 -12.37
CA ILE A 11 -0.24 2.30 -11.24
C ILE A 11 0.93 2.06 -10.29
N THR A 12 1.87 2.98 -10.28
CA THR A 12 3.12 2.89 -9.48
C THR A 12 3.13 3.83 -8.28
N GLN A 13 2.36 4.91 -8.34
CA GLN A 13 2.31 5.95 -7.31
C GLN A 13 0.88 6.01 -6.75
N VAL A 14 0.76 5.79 -5.45
CA VAL A 14 -0.52 5.76 -4.74
C VAL A 14 -0.36 6.44 -3.39
N LEU A 15 -1.42 7.01 -2.84
CA LEU A 15 -1.41 7.54 -1.48
C LEU A 15 -2.01 6.49 -0.55
N PHE A 16 -1.32 6.18 0.55
CA PHE A 16 -1.89 5.34 1.59
C PHE A 16 -2.75 6.15 2.57
N ASP A 17 -4.07 6.10 2.39
CA ASP A 17 -5.02 6.69 3.33
C ASP A 17 -5.26 5.75 4.53
N ARG A 18 -4.92 6.26 5.71
CA ARG A 18 -5.09 5.55 7.00
C ARG A 18 -6.46 5.80 7.65
N GLY A 19 -7.32 6.63 7.07
CA GLY A 19 -8.71 6.82 7.52
C GLY A 19 -8.87 7.28 8.98
N GLY A 20 -7.84 7.92 9.56
CA GLY A 20 -7.82 8.31 10.98
C GLY A 20 -7.32 7.23 11.95
N HIS A 21 -6.97 6.04 11.47
CA HIS A 21 -6.33 5.01 12.29
C HIS A 21 -4.85 5.33 12.57
N MET A 22 -4.39 4.95 13.76
CA MET A 22 -2.96 5.03 14.09
C MET A 22 -2.17 4.13 13.14
N TYR A 23 -1.00 4.60 12.69
CA TYR A 23 -0.10 3.80 11.87
C TYR A 23 0.59 2.75 12.73
N HIS A 24 -0.14 1.67 13.01
CA HIS A 24 0.28 0.60 13.88
C HIS A 24 -0.41 -0.72 13.50
N GLY A 25 0.16 -1.84 13.96
CA GLY A 25 -0.37 -3.18 13.72
C GLY A 25 -0.70 -3.44 12.25
N ASN A 26 -1.96 -3.75 11.98
CA ASN A 26 -2.45 -4.13 10.66
C ASN A 26 -2.29 -3.02 9.61
N VAL A 27 -2.42 -1.74 10.00
CA VAL A 27 -2.29 -0.59 9.09
C VAL A 27 -0.83 -0.47 8.61
N LYS A 28 0.12 -0.65 9.52
CA LYS A 28 1.54 -0.68 9.20
C LYS A 28 1.88 -1.90 8.34
N ALA A 29 1.42 -3.09 8.74
CA ALA A 29 1.69 -4.32 8.01
C ALA A 29 1.18 -4.26 6.55
N LEU A 30 0.01 -3.64 6.34
CA LEU A 30 -0.55 -3.48 5.00
C LEU A 30 0.24 -2.46 4.16
N ALA A 31 0.67 -1.35 4.76
CA ALA A 31 1.51 -0.37 4.07
C ALA A 31 2.89 -0.95 3.71
N ASP A 32 3.52 -1.69 4.62
CA ASP A 32 4.82 -2.29 4.39
C ASP A 32 4.72 -3.37 3.29
N ALA A 33 3.69 -4.22 3.32
CA ALA A 33 3.43 -5.20 2.26
C ALA A 33 3.15 -4.56 0.89
N ALA A 34 2.48 -3.40 0.85
CA ALA A 34 2.27 -2.66 -0.38
C ALA A 34 3.56 -2.04 -0.93
N ARG A 35 4.47 -1.56 -0.05
CA ARG A 35 5.81 -1.08 -0.44
C ARG A 35 6.69 -2.19 -0.97
N GLU A 36 6.73 -3.34 -0.30
CA GLU A 36 7.51 -4.50 -0.74
C GLU A 36 7.04 -5.01 -2.10
N ALA A 37 5.74 -4.93 -2.37
CA ALA A 37 5.18 -5.28 -3.66
C ALA A 37 5.56 -4.30 -4.78
N GLY A 38 6.21 -3.16 -4.48
CA GLY A 38 6.72 -2.21 -5.45
C GLY A 38 5.86 -0.96 -5.65
N LEU A 39 4.80 -0.76 -4.86
CA LEU A 39 4.04 0.48 -4.88
C LEU A 39 4.79 1.58 -4.13
N LYS A 40 4.90 2.75 -4.75
CA LYS A 40 5.37 3.96 -4.08
C LYS A 40 4.17 4.60 -3.37
N LEU A 41 4.07 4.33 -2.07
CA LEU A 41 3.13 4.94 -1.13
C LEU A 41 3.61 6.32 -0.65
#